data_AF-A0A3P7KD47-F1
#
_entry.id   AF-A0A3P7KD47-F1
#
_cell.length_a   1.000
_cell.length_b   1.000
_cell.length_c   1.000
_cell.angle_alpha   90.00
_cell.angle_beta   90.00
_cell.angle_gamma   90.00
#
_symmetry.space_group_name_H-M   'P 1'
#
loop_
_entity.id
_entity.type
_entity.pdbx_description
1 polymer ?
#
loop_
_entity_poly.entity_id
_entity_poly.type
_entity_poly.pdbx_seq_one_letter_code
_entity_poly.pdbx_strand_id
1 'polypeptide(L)'
;MGMGNTISCLAGIVSPMVTSALTPNGTQEEWQSVLWVTAAILGIGTLIFTLFASGEVQDWAKLKGGDIAEELPLKEADAVLEKETR
;
A
#
# COMPACT_ATOMS: atom_id res chain seq x y z
N MET A 1 -3.65 -1.03 -6.99
CA MET A 1 -2.46 -0.29 -7.48
C MET A 1 -2.78 1.17 -7.84
N GLY A 2 -3.86 1.50 -8.55
CA GLY A 2 -4.14 2.89 -8.99
C GLY A 2 -4.53 3.88 -7.88
N MET A 3 -5.58 3.59 -7.11
CA MET A 3 -6.14 4.55 -6.13
C MET A 3 -5.14 4.96 -5.04
N GLY A 4 -4.40 4.00 -4.48
CA GLY A 4 -3.38 4.28 -3.48
C GLY A 4 -2.27 5.18 -4.01
N ASN A 5 -1.87 5.00 -5.27
CA ASN A 5 -0.82 5.81 -5.89
C ASN A 5 -1.28 7.25 -6.13
N THR A 6 -2.54 7.46 -6.54
CA THR A 6 -3.12 8.81 -6.69
C THR A 6 -3.15 9.55 -5.35
N ILE A 7 -3.56 8.89 -4.27
CA ILE A 7 -3.57 9.48 -2.92
C ILE A 7 -2.15 9.85 -2.48
N SER A 8 -1.18 8.96 -2.70
CA SER A 8 0.23 9.23 -2.39
C SER A 8 0.79 10.41 -3.18
N CYS A 9 0.48 10.52 -4.47
CA CYS A 9 0.89 11.66 -5.29
C CYS A 9 0.28 12.98 -4.79
N LEU A 10 -1.03 13.00 -4.47
CA LEU A 10 -1.68 14.20 -3.93
C LEU A 10 -1.05 14.62 -2.61
N ALA A 11 -0.79 13.66 -1.70
CA ALA A 11 -0.08 13.94 -0.45
C ALA A 11 1.32 14.51 -0.70
N GLY A 12 2.04 13.98 -1.69
CA GLY A 12 3.35 14.49 -2.11
C GLY A 12 3.33 15.93 -2.64
N ILE A 13 2.26 16.32 -3.33
CA ILE A 13 2.08 17.71 -3.81
C ILE A 13 1.75 18.66 -2.64
N VAL A 14 0.92 18.21 -1.69
CA VAL A 14 0.49 19.04 -0.55
C VAL A 14 1.58 19.22 0.50
N SER A 15 2.42 18.20 0.71
CA SER A 15 3.49 18.20 1.72
C SER A 15 4.43 19.44 1.66
N PRO A 16 5.02 19.82 0.52
CA PRO A 16 5.88 21.00 0.44
C PRO A 16 5.13 22.32 0.65
N MET A 17 3.84 22.41 0.27
CA MET A 17 3.04 23.61 0.52
C MET A 17 2.82 23.85 2.01
N VAL A 18 2.48 22.78 2.75
CA VAL A 18 2.30 22.84 4.21
C VAL A 18 3.63 23.12 4.91
N THR A 19 4.70 22.41 4.51
CA THR A 19 6.04 22.63 5.07
C THR A 19 6.50 24.07 4.85
N SER A 20 6.33 24.61 3.65
CA SER A 20 6.70 25.99 3.33
C SER A 20 5.92 27.03 4.14
N ALA A 21 4.67 26.75 4.50
CA ALA A 21 3.87 27.63 5.35
C ALA A 21 4.27 27.56 6.83
N LEU A 22 4.78 26.41 7.28
CA LEU A 22 5.23 26.18 8.66
C LEU A 22 6.66 26.65 8.91
N THR A 23 7.51 26.71 7.88
CA THR A 23 8.92 27.11 7.98
C THR A 23 9.22 28.39 7.17
N PRO A 24 8.55 29.53 7.43
CA PRO A 24 8.77 30.75 6.66
C PRO A 24 10.18 31.34 6.84
N ASN A 25 10.79 31.16 8.01
CA ASN A 25 12.12 31.69 8.32
C ASN A 25 13.20 30.59 8.29
N GLY A 26 12.80 29.32 8.21
CA GLY A 26 13.69 28.16 8.16
C GLY A 26 14.41 27.90 9.48
N THR A 27 13.85 28.35 10.61
CA THR A 27 14.51 28.20 11.91
C THR A 27 14.37 26.77 12.44
N GLN A 28 15.26 26.38 13.37
CA GLN A 28 15.22 25.04 13.96
C GLN A 28 13.88 24.74 14.67
N GLU A 29 13.30 25.72 15.35
CA GLU A 29 12.03 25.58 16.06
C GLU A 29 10.85 25.31 15.10
N GLU A 30 10.85 25.99 13.95
CA GLU A 30 9.85 25.75 12.88
C GLU A 30 9.95 24.32 12.34
N TRP A 31 11.16 23.83 12.09
CA TRP A 31 11.38 22.45 11.64
C TRP A 31 11.01 21.39 12.68
N GLN A 32 11.27 21.66 13.97
CA GLN A 32 10.81 20.78 15.05
C GLN A 32 9.28 20.66 15.05
N SER A 33 8.57 21.76 14.78
CA SER A 33 7.11 21.76 14.65
C SER A 33 6.63 20.89 13.48
N VAL A 34 7.29 20.97 12.32
CA VAL A 34 6.99 20.10 11.16
C VAL A 34 7.19 18.62 11.49
N LEU A 35 8.25 18.28 12.22
CA LEU A 35 8.53 16.90 12.62
C LEU A 35 7.48 16.37 13.59
N TRP A 36 7.04 17.18 14.56
CA TRP A 36 5.96 16.79 15.49
C TRP A 36 4.64 16.57 14.77
N VAL A 37 4.28 17.43 13.81
CA VAL A 37 3.07 17.25 12.99
C VAL A 37 3.17 15.98 12.14
N THR A 38 4.31 15.73 11.52
CA THR A 38 4.55 14.51 10.73
C THR A 38 4.41 13.26 11.61
N ALA A 39 5.03 13.27 12.79
CA ALA A 39 4.95 12.17 13.75
C ALA A 39 3.51 11.91 14.20
N ALA A 40 2.72 12.96 14.43
CA ALA A 40 1.30 12.82 14.79
C ALA A 40 0.48 12.20 13.64
N ILE A 41 0.66 12.66 12.40
CA ILE A 41 -0.05 12.11 11.23
C ILE A 41 0.29 10.63 11.04
N LEU A 42 1.58 10.29 11.07
CA LEU A 42 2.03 8.92 10.93
C LEU A 42 1.53 8.05 12.09
N GLY A 43 1.61 8.55 13.33
CA GLY A 43 1.12 7.83 14.51
C GLY A 43 -0.37 7.54 14.46
N ILE A 44 -1.19 8.52 14.06
CA ILE A 44 -2.65 8.33 13.88
C ILE A 44 -2.92 7.35 12.73
N GLY A 45 -2.21 7.49 11.61
CA GLY A 45 -2.33 6.57 10.48
C GLY A 45 -1.99 5.13 10.85
N THR A 46 -0.91 4.93 11.60
CA THR A 46 -0.53 3.63 12.17
C THR A 46 -1.61 3.11 13.09
N LEU A 47 -2.14 3.93 14.01
CA LEU A 47 -3.19 3.50 14.93
C LEU A 47 -4.44 3.03 14.17
N ILE A 48 -4.90 3.80 13.18
CA ILE A 48 -6.05 3.43 12.35
C ILE A 48 -5.76 2.12 11.59
N PHE A 49 -4.58 2.02 10.97
CA PHE A 49 -4.21 0.82 10.24
C PHE A 49 -4.18 -0.41 11.16
N THR A 50 -3.56 -0.31 12.33
CA THR A 50 -3.45 -1.41 13.29
C THR A 50 -4.82 -1.83 13.83
N LEU A 51 -5.75 -0.91 14.03
CA LEU A 51 -7.08 -1.23 14.56
C LEU A 51 -8.04 -1.80 13.51
N PHE A 52 -7.97 -1.35 12.26
CA PHE A 52 -8.99 -1.64 11.24
C PHE A 52 -8.50 -2.53 10.09
N ALA A 53 -7.20 -2.73 9.90
CA ALA A 53 -6.72 -3.57 8.82
C ALA A 53 -7.04 -5.05 9.08
N SER A 54 -7.65 -5.70 8.09
CA SER A 54 -7.80 -7.16 8.04
C SER A 54 -6.94 -7.73 6.91
N GLY A 55 -6.23 -8.83 7.20
CA GLY A 55 -5.44 -9.57 6.23
C GLY A 55 -6.23 -10.66 5.49
N GLU A 56 -7.54 -10.76 5.71
CA GLU A 56 -8.36 -11.79 5.06
C GLU A 56 -8.55 -11.51 3.57
N VAL A 57 -8.52 -12.59 2.79
CA VAL A 57 -8.83 -12.55 1.36
C VAL A 57 -10.25 -12.04 1.19
N GLN A 58 -10.38 -10.93 0.49
CA GLN A 58 -11.67 -10.29 0.22
C GLN A 58 -12.47 -11.14 -0.77
N ASP A 59 -13.81 -11.06 -0.71
CA ASP A 59 -14.69 -11.95 -1.50
C ASP A 59 -14.51 -11.84 -3.01
N TRP A 60 -14.06 -10.69 -3.52
CA TRP A 60 -13.72 -10.50 -4.93
C TRP A 60 -12.46 -11.27 -5.37
N ALA A 61 -11.63 -11.69 -4.42
CA ALA A 61 -10.42 -12.48 -4.64
C ALA A 61 -10.61 -13.97 -4.29
N LYS A 62 -11.78 -14.37 -3.78
CA LYS A 62 -12.09 -15.78 -3.53
C LYS A 62 -12.53 -16.44 -4.84
N LEU A 63 -11.87 -17.53 -5.21
CA LEU A 63 -12.32 -18.39 -6.31
C LEU A 63 -13.71 -18.93 -5.96
N LYS A 64 -14.70 -18.66 -6.83
CA LYS A 64 -16.03 -19.27 -6.68
C LYS A 64 -15.89 -20.75 -7.05
N GLY A 65 -16.34 -21.63 -6.15
CA GLY A 65 -16.33 -23.09 -6.30
C GLY A 65 -17.23 -23.60 -7.44
N GLY A 66 -16.83 -23.27 -8.67
CA GLY A 66 -17.39 -23.69 -9.95
C GLY A 66 -16.34 -23.65 -11.06
N ASP A 67 -15.22 -22.94 -10.87
CA ASP A 67 -14.08 -22.91 -11.79
C ASP A 67 -12.97 -23.91 -11.39
N ILE A 68 -13.30 -24.93 -10.60
CA ILE A 68 -12.45 -26.13 -10.42
C ILE A 68 -12.61 -27.03 -11.65
N ALA A 69 -12.10 -26.58 -12.78
CA ALA A 69 -11.43 -27.48 -13.70
C ALA A 69 -9.94 -27.39 -13.33
N GLU A 70 -9.54 -28.29 -12.43
CA GLU A 70 -8.16 -28.78 -12.35
C GLU A 70 -7.11 -27.72 -12.00
N GLU A 71 -6.94 -27.44 -10.70
CA GLU A 71 -5.59 -27.10 -10.22
C GLU A 71 -4.70 -28.33 -10.46
N LEU A 72 -4.21 -28.50 -11.70
CA LEU A 72 -3.06 -29.33 -11.96
C LEU A 72 -1.94 -28.76 -11.06
N PRO A 73 -1.43 -29.54 -10.10
CA PRO A 73 -0.36 -29.05 -9.24
C PRO A 73 0.79 -28.61 -10.15
N LEU A 74 1.40 -27.46 -9.88
CA LEU A 74 2.43 -26.81 -10.71
C LEU A 74 3.51 -27.78 -11.24
N LYS A 75 3.80 -28.85 -10.49
CA LYS A 75 4.71 -29.94 -10.89
C LYS A 75 4.25 -30.73 -12.13
N GLU A 76 2.95 -30.94 -12.30
CA GLU A 76 2.39 -31.64 -13.45
C GLU A 76 2.24 -30.71 -14.66
N ALA A 77 1.91 -29.43 -14.47
CA ALA A 77 1.94 -28.44 -15.54
C ALA A 77 3.36 -28.26 -16.11
N ASP A 78 4.38 -28.18 -15.24
CA ASP A 78 5.79 -28.13 -15.65
C ASP A 78 6.22 -29.42 -16.36
N ALA A 79 5.78 -30.60 -15.87
CA ALA A 79 6.10 -31.88 -16.49
C ALA A 79 5.46 -32.05 -17.88
N VAL A 80 4.28 -31.48 -18.12
CA VAL A 80 3.63 -31.48 -19.44
C VAL A 80 4.35 -30.53 -20.40
N LEU A 81 4.73 -29.33 -19.94
CA LEU A 81 5.47 -28.37 -20.76
C LEU A 81 6.86 -28.88 -21.16
N GLU A 82 7.58 -29.56 -20.26
CA GLU A 82 8.86 -30.20 -20.60
C GLU A 82 8.71 -31.32 -21.63
N LYS A 83 7.57 -32.02 -21.64
CA LYS A 83 7.28 -33.11 -22.57
C LYS A 83 6.87 -32.62 -23.96
N GLU A 84 6.18 -31.49 -24.03
CA GLU A 84 5.76 -30.82 -25.29
C GLU A 84 6.91 -30.02 -25.95
N THR A 85 7.93 -29.63 -25.18
CA THR A 85 9.08 -28.85 -25.69
C THR A 85 10.18 -29.75 -26.29
N ARG A 86 9.97 -31.07 -26.38
CA ARG A 86 10.94 -32.03 -26.94
C ARG A 86 10.42 -32.75 -28.19
#